data_AF-A0A817GAW9-F1
#
_entry.id   AF-A0A817GAW9-F1
#
_cell.length_a   1.000
_cell.length_b   1.000
_cell.length_c   1.000
_cell.angle_alpha   90.00
_cell.angle_beta   90.00
_cell.angle_gamma   90.00
#
_symmetry.space_group_name_H-M   'P 1'
#
loop_
_entity.id
_entity.type
_entity.pdbx_description
1 polymer ?
#
loop_
_entity_poly.entity_id
_entity_poly.type
_entity_poly.pdbx_seq_one_letter_code
_entity_poly.pdbx_strand_id
1 'polypeptide(L)'
;MSRSCYIFVLFCFFAIHVLIIESRSISEDTIESILNDPLNDDHRKLLHAFTGYRHRFEQSANFKALRWALESQKTSGLCDLCDLGVPVVRLLLELNQTNLIDEVVGIFCREYILLDENVCLGAAHEYMGVVFQVVELAPFNNKQLCALAFECQPQRDFPAFSWNVTFPDKPKPTPRPPQPPSPDSPKLNILHLSDIHVDFSYKPGSQADCTQPLCCRAGQPVPGHTGAGFWGDYRNCDVPFWTAEELLKYAAEIEKVDFIYYTGDLPAHNVWNQSRSDQLYSINTINNMLATMFPNKTFYSTVGNHEAAPCNLYPTPNIRTDNISWLYEQLADSWIKLGLPADTRDSILHGAFYTTLVRPGLRLISLNMNYCTSDNFWLIINATDPLDQLQWLIQWLQYAEDHEEKVHLIGHQPPRSCFAAYSWNFHKIINRYENTIAGQFFGHAHSEELMIFYDEIEKQRPVSMAYIGPSVTTYSYLNPGYRVYTIDGDYQGSSFWTLDYHTVIMNLTASNIYNQTIFLKEYDARDAYQMKNLFPNDWNDFIQRLENDIDGPLMGTVYQHYTKSYADGSQCDHNCRRGLICDFISARSEDPHACDSIPPFN
;
A
#
# COMPACT_ATOMS: atom_id res chain seq x y z
N MET A 1 5.70 -1.39 -3.62
CA MET A 1 4.64 -2.20 -4.26
C MET A 1 3.45 -1.36 -4.74
N SER A 2 3.43 -0.03 -4.61
CA SER A 2 2.49 0.85 -5.34
C SER A 2 2.99 1.24 -6.74
N ARG A 3 3.63 0.31 -7.48
CA ARG A 3 4.03 0.60 -8.87
C ARG A 3 2.84 0.80 -9.83
N SER A 4 1.63 0.55 -9.34
CA SER A 4 0.36 0.80 -10.01
C SER A 4 -0.07 2.27 -9.97
N CYS A 5 0.46 3.11 -9.06
CA CYS A 5 0.23 4.57 -9.06
C CYS A 5 1.04 5.33 -10.14
N TYR A 6 1.92 4.64 -10.88
CA TYR A 6 2.70 5.20 -12.00
C TYR A 6 1.80 5.63 -13.17
N ILE A 7 0.50 5.39 -13.05
CA ILE A 7 -0.53 5.90 -13.92
C ILE A 7 -0.54 7.44 -13.97
N PHE A 8 -0.20 8.15 -12.88
CA PHE A 8 -0.04 9.61 -12.93
C PHE A 8 1.13 10.02 -13.86
N VAL A 9 2.19 9.20 -13.96
CA VAL A 9 3.36 9.44 -14.83
C VAL A 9 2.96 9.40 -16.30
N LEU A 10 2.06 8.47 -16.66
CA LEU A 10 1.56 8.34 -18.02
C LEU A 10 0.74 9.57 -18.42
N PHE A 11 0.00 10.16 -17.48
CA PHE A 11 -0.85 11.32 -17.78
C PHE A 11 -0.12 12.63 -17.89
N CYS A 12 0.98 12.81 -17.15
CA CYS A 12 1.76 14.00 -17.35
C CYS A 12 2.54 14.02 -18.67
N PHE A 13 2.45 12.96 -19.48
CA PHE A 13 3.34 12.84 -20.62
C PHE A 13 2.98 13.70 -21.85
N PHE A 14 1.73 14.09 -22.18
CA PHE A 14 1.50 14.18 -23.64
C PHE A 14 0.56 15.16 -24.38
N ALA A 15 -0.09 16.20 -23.84
CA ALA A 15 -0.66 17.17 -24.83
C ALA A 15 0.40 18.03 -25.54
N ILE A 16 1.68 17.93 -25.16
CA ILE A 16 2.76 18.61 -25.90
C ILE A 16 3.17 17.83 -27.15
N HIS A 17 3.03 16.50 -27.18
CA HIS A 17 3.68 15.70 -28.23
C HIS A 17 2.67 14.98 -29.15
N VAL A 18 1.38 14.96 -28.79
CA VAL A 18 0.27 14.85 -29.75
C VAL A 18 0.31 15.97 -30.79
N LEU A 19 0.56 17.22 -30.37
CA LEU A 19 0.62 18.36 -31.29
C LEU A 19 1.95 18.46 -32.07
N ILE A 20 3.00 17.77 -31.59
CA ILE A 20 4.27 17.66 -32.33
C ILE A 20 4.13 16.67 -33.50
N ILE A 21 3.32 15.61 -33.38
CA ILE A 21 3.17 14.60 -34.44
C ILE A 21 2.06 14.96 -35.43
N GLU A 22 0.99 15.66 -35.04
CA GLU A 22 0.09 16.26 -36.05
C GLU A 22 0.81 17.31 -36.92
N SER A 23 1.94 17.88 -36.48
CA SER A 23 2.79 18.69 -37.36
C SER A 23 3.71 17.88 -38.31
N ARG A 24 3.75 16.55 -38.18
CA ARG A 24 4.52 15.66 -39.06
C ARG A 24 3.66 14.97 -40.13
N SER A 25 2.34 14.88 -39.95
CA SER A 25 1.41 14.28 -40.92
C SER A 25 0.51 15.28 -41.66
N ILE A 26 0.54 16.55 -41.28
CA ILE A 26 -0.20 17.63 -41.96
C ILE A 26 0.77 18.30 -42.95
N SER A 27 0.53 18.12 -44.26
CA SER A 27 1.28 18.84 -45.29
C SER A 27 1.12 20.36 -45.10
N GLU A 28 2.09 21.19 -45.53
CA GLU A 28 1.97 22.66 -45.43
C GLU A 28 0.64 23.17 -46.04
N ASP A 29 0.14 22.50 -47.09
CA ASP A 29 -1.16 22.76 -47.73
C ASP A 29 -2.36 22.46 -46.80
N THR A 30 -2.23 21.50 -45.89
CA THR A 30 -3.27 21.13 -44.91
C THR A 30 -3.27 22.08 -43.70
N ILE A 31 -2.12 22.66 -43.33
CA ILE A 31 -2.05 23.74 -42.32
C ILE A 31 -2.71 25.02 -42.86
N GLU A 32 -2.47 25.39 -44.12
CA GLU A 32 -3.18 26.50 -44.78
C GLU A 32 -4.68 26.22 -44.90
N SER A 33 -5.10 24.98 -45.17
CA SER A 33 -6.51 24.59 -45.18
C SER A 33 -7.20 24.73 -43.81
N ILE A 34 -6.54 24.35 -42.72
CA ILE A 34 -7.09 24.40 -41.34
C ILE A 34 -7.12 25.83 -40.80
N LEU A 35 -6.12 26.66 -41.14
CA LEU A 35 -6.11 28.08 -40.79
C LEU A 35 -7.20 28.89 -41.54
N ASN A 36 -7.65 28.38 -42.69
CA ASN A 36 -8.71 28.96 -43.53
C ASN A 36 -10.12 28.42 -43.23
N ASP A 37 -10.26 27.36 -42.41
CA ASP A 37 -11.54 26.89 -41.87
C ASP A 37 -11.93 27.77 -40.66
N PRO A 38 -13.23 28.00 -40.35
CA PRO A 38 -13.63 28.93 -39.30
C PRO A 38 -13.49 28.26 -37.93
N LEU A 39 -12.25 27.99 -37.52
CA LEU A 39 -11.93 27.61 -36.15
C LEU A 39 -12.24 28.78 -35.21
N ASN A 40 -12.93 28.45 -34.12
CA ASN A 40 -13.06 29.26 -32.91
C ASN A 40 -11.69 29.81 -32.46
N ASP A 41 -11.62 31.09 -32.07
CA ASP A 41 -10.43 31.76 -31.52
C ASP A 41 -9.72 30.98 -30.38
N ASP A 42 -10.42 30.13 -29.65
CA ASP A 42 -9.87 29.27 -28.59
C ASP A 42 -8.93 28.19 -29.16
N HIS A 43 -9.26 27.59 -30.31
CA HIS A 43 -8.39 26.64 -31.00
C HIS A 43 -7.12 27.32 -31.55
N ARG A 44 -7.19 28.60 -31.93
CA ARG A 44 -6.00 29.38 -32.35
C ARG A 44 -5.11 29.77 -31.18
N LYS A 45 -5.68 30.14 -30.03
CA LYS A 45 -4.92 30.43 -28.80
C LYS A 45 -4.16 29.22 -28.28
N LEU A 46 -4.83 28.05 -28.28
CA LEU A 46 -4.23 26.73 -28.11
C LEU A 46 -3.00 26.61 -29.04
N LEU A 47 -3.21 26.63 -30.36
CA LEU A 47 -2.16 26.42 -31.37
C LEU A 47 -0.95 27.38 -31.24
N HIS A 48 -1.17 28.65 -30.90
CA HIS A 48 -0.10 29.64 -30.69
C HIS A 48 0.70 29.43 -29.39
N ALA A 49 0.05 29.07 -28.29
CA ALA A 49 0.73 28.73 -27.04
C ALA A 49 1.63 27.48 -27.23
N PHE A 50 1.17 26.51 -28.03
CA PHE A 50 1.86 25.26 -28.29
C PHE A 50 3.10 25.38 -29.19
N THR A 51 3.03 26.14 -30.28
CA THR A 51 4.15 26.32 -31.22
C THR A 51 5.36 27.01 -30.58
N GLY A 52 5.14 27.96 -29.67
CA GLY A 52 6.20 28.60 -28.90
C GLY A 52 6.86 27.69 -27.86
N TYR A 53 6.13 26.71 -27.30
CA TYR A 53 6.64 25.78 -26.28
C TYR A 53 7.51 24.66 -26.89
N ARG A 54 7.12 24.14 -28.05
CA ARG A 54 7.85 23.13 -28.84
C ARG A 54 9.30 23.50 -29.11
N HIS A 55 9.53 24.69 -29.66
CA HIS A 55 10.88 25.11 -30.08
C HIS A 55 11.86 25.23 -28.89
N ARG A 56 11.35 25.58 -27.71
CA ARG A 56 12.13 25.68 -26.47
C ARG A 56 12.42 24.31 -25.86
N PHE A 57 11.48 23.37 -25.95
CA PHE A 57 11.59 22.05 -25.33
C PHE A 57 12.54 21.11 -26.09
N GLU A 58 12.45 21.06 -27.42
CA GLU A 58 13.34 20.23 -28.28
C GLU A 58 14.82 20.65 -28.19
N GLN A 59 15.10 21.90 -27.83
CA GLN A 59 16.47 22.42 -27.62
C GLN A 59 16.94 22.34 -26.16
N SER A 60 16.09 21.89 -25.24
CA SER A 60 16.41 21.86 -23.81
C SER A 60 17.30 20.67 -23.44
N ALA A 61 18.18 20.85 -22.45
CA ALA A 61 18.94 19.77 -21.84
C ALA A 61 18.01 18.68 -21.23
N ASN A 62 16.80 19.09 -20.82
CA ASN A 62 15.79 18.25 -20.21
C ASN A 62 15.28 17.16 -21.15
N PHE A 63 15.19 17.40 -22.47
CA PHE A 63 14.75 16.39 -23.44
C PHE A 63 15.73 15.21 -23.56
N LYS A 64 17.04 15.48 -23.50
CA LYS A 64 18.08 14.43 -23.54
C LYS A 64 18.18 13.67 -22.22
N ALA A 65 18.05 14.37 -21.09
CA ALA A 65 17.99 13.77 -19.76
C ALA A 65 16.74 12.90 -19.59
N LEU A 66 15.61 13.33 -20.15
CA LEU A 66 14.34 12.61 -20.12
C LEU A 66 14.40 11.28 -20.87
N ARG A 67 14.98 11.25 -22.07
CA ARG A 67 15.18 10.01 -22.84
C ARG A 67 16.00 8.98 -22.07
N TRP A 68 17.05 9.44 -21.39
CA TRP A 68 17.90 8.62 -20.54
C TRP A 68 17.20 8.18 -19.24
N ALA A 69 16.37 9.04 -18.62
CA ALA A 69 15.60 8.72 -17.42
C ALA A 69 14.50 7.68 -17.70
N LEU A 70 13.86 7.74 -18.86
CA LEU A 70 12.88 6.77 -19.33
C LEU A 70 13.51 5.39 -19.60
N GLU A 71 14.72 5.36 -20.16
CA GLU A 71 15.50 4.13 -20.37
C GLU A 71 16.05 3.54 -19.05
N SER A 72 16.13 4.34 -17.97
CA SER A 72 16.72 3.94 -16.68
C SER A 72 15.73 3.85 -15.51
N GLN A 73 14.43 4.12 -15.72
CA GLN A 73 13.34 3.98 -14.73
C GLN A 73 13.61 4.69 -13.38
N LYS A 74 14.28 5.85 -13.38
CA LYS A 74 14.59 6.62 -12.15
C LYS A 74 13.46 7.57 -11.75
N THR A 75 13.16 7.66 -10.46
CA THR A 75 12.15 8.55 -9.85
C THR A 75 12.34 10.02 -10.21
N SER A 76 13.58 10.50 -10.36
CA SER A 76 13.88 11.87 -10.78
C SER A 76 13.29 12.24 -12.15
N GLY A 77 13.12 11.27 -13.06
CA GLY A 77 12.49 11.49 -14.36
C GLY A 77 10.96 11.69 -14.28
N LEU A 78 10.32 11.20 -13.22
CA LEU A 78 8.86 11.26 -13.06
C LEU A 78 8.36 12.66 -12.75
N CYS A 79 9.07 13.41 -11.90
CA CYS A 79 8.72 14.80 -11.62
C CYS A 79 8.98 15.72 -12.79
N ASP A 80 10.05 15.49 -13.56
CA ASP A 80 10.31 16.23 -14.79
C ASP A 80 9.18 16.00 -15.81
N LEU A 81 8.69 14.76 -15.90
CA LEU A 81 7.51 14.43 -16.71
C LEU A 81 6.27 15.13 -16.20
N CYS A 82 6.06 15.10 -14.89
CA CYS A 82 4.95 15.78 -14.26
C CYS A 82 4.88 17.28 -14.56
N ASP A 83 6.01 17.97 -14.42
CA ASP A 83 6.10 19.43 -14.58
C ASP A 83 5.76 19.85 -16.03
N LEU A 84 5.92 18.94 -17.00
CA LEU A 84 5.52 19.14 -18.41
C LEU A 84 4.02 18.89 -18.64
N GLY A 85 3.41 17.97 -17.91
CA GLY A 85 2.02 17.56 -18.09
C GLY A 85 1.00 18.41 -17.37
N VAL A 86 1.31 18.90 -16.16
CA VAL A 86 0.37 19.74 -15.41
C VAL A 86 -0.08 20.99 -16.19
N PRO A 87 0.80 21.73 -16.92
CA PRO A 87 0.37 22.83 -17.79
C PRO A 87 -0.71 22.47 -18.81
N VAL A 88 -0.63 21.26 -19.37
CA VAL A 88 -1.61 20.74 -20.32
C VAL A 88 -2.96 20.53 -19.65
N VAL A 89 -2.95 19.86 -18.49
CA VAL A 89 -4.17 19.60 -17.72
C VAL A 89 -4.84 20.92 -17.34
N ARG A 90 -4.05 21.91 -16.89
CA ARG A 90 -4.55 23.26 -16.61
C ARG A 90 -5.17 23.92 -17.84
N LEU A 91 -4.54 23.81 -19.01
CA LEU A 91 -5.08 24.37 -20.25
C LEU A 91 -6.40 23.69 -20.67
N LEU A 92 -6.50 22.37 -20.54
CA LEU A 92 -7.75 21.64 -20.81
C LEU A 92 -8.88 22.08 -19.86
N LEU A 93 -8.56 22.32 -18.59
CA LEU A 93 -9.49 22.88 -17.60
C LEU A 93 -9.91 24.31 -17.96
N GLU A 94 -8.94 25.19 -18.28
CA GLU A 94 -9.20 26.60 -18.65
C GLU A 94 -10.11 26.73 -19.88
N LEU A 95 -10.02 25.78 -20.82
CA LEU A 95 -10.79 25.77 -22.05
C LEU A 95 -12.06 24.92 -21.97
N ASN A 96 -12.30 24.27 -20.82
CA ASN A 96 -13.39 23.33 -20.62
C ASN A 96 -13.44 22.23 -21.70
N GLN A 97 -12.26 21.69 -22.07
CA GLN A 97 -12.06 20.66 -23.09
C GLN A 97 -11.55 19.34 -22.48
N THR A 98 -12.00 18.98 -21.27
CA THR A 98 -11.55 17.76 -20.58
C THR A 98 -11.96 16.48 -21.33
N ASN A 99 -12.95 16.55 -22.22
CA ASN A 99 -13.38 15.47 -23.11
C ASN A 99 -12.33 15.10 -24.18
N LEU A 100 -11.37 15.97 -24.48
CA LEU A 100 -10.28 15.66 -25.43
C LEU A 100 -9.21 14.74 -24.82
N ILE A 101 -9.35 14.36 -23.54
CA ILE A 101 -8.33 13.57 -22.85
C ILE A 101 -8.15 12.17 -23.46
N ASP A 102 -9.22 11.52 -23.90
CA ASP A 102 -9.15 10.18 -24.49
C ASP A 102 -8.37 10.20 -25.81
N GLU A 103 -8.52 11.26 -26.61
CA GLU A 103 -7.76 11.48 -27.85
C GLU A 103 -6.27 11.73 -27.53
N VAL A 104 -6.00 12.61 -26.56
CA VAL A 104 -4.64 12.94 -26.13
C VAL A 104 -3.90 11.70 -25.60
N VAL A 105 -4.58 10.92 -24.75
CA VAL A 105 -4.02 9.72 -24.14
C VAL A 105 -3.88 8.60 -25.18
N GLY A 106 -4.89 8.38 -26.02
CA GLY A 106 -4.85 7.30 -27.01
C GLY A 106 -3.70 7.45 -28.01
N ILE A 107 -3.36 8.68 -28.42
CA ILE A 107 -2.20 8.93 -29.28
C ILE A 107 -0.90 8.58 -28.54
N PHE A 108 -0.79 8.93 -27.26
CA PHE A 108 0.38 8.61 -26.45
C PHE A 108 0.59 7.10 -26.29
N CYS A 109 -0.47 6.37 -25.93
CA CYS A 109 -0.41 4.93 -25.70
C CYS A 109 0.11 4.17 -26.94
N ARG A 110 -0.20 4.67 -28.15
CA ARG A 110 0.26 4.07 -29.42
C ARG A 110 1.68 4.46 -29.82
N GLU A 111 2.08 5.71 -29.61
CA GLU A 111 3.34 6.24 -30.15
C GLU A 111 4.57 5.92 -29.29
N TYR A 112 4.41 5.75 -27.97
CA TYR A 112 5.55 5.64 -27.05
C TYR A 112 5.83 4.23 -26.55
N ILE A 113 4.89 3.28 -26.74
CA ILE A 113 5.02 1.84 -26.41
C ILE A 113 5.71 1.61 -25.05
N LEU A 114 5.47 2.49 -24.06
CA LEU A 114 6.04 2.33 -22.71
C LEU A 114 5.24 1.31 -21.90
N LEU A 115 3.96 1.15 -22.25
CA LEU A 115 3.02 0.18 -21.68
C LEU A 115 2.10 -0.36 -22.76
N ASP A 116 1.46 -1.49 -22.46
CA ASP A 116 0.38 -2.03 -23.26
C ASP A 116 -0.74 -0.99 -23.46
N GLU A 117 -1.25 -0.86 -24.69
CA GLU A 117 -2.23 0.19 -25.06
C GLU A 117 -3.50 0.11 -24.19
N ASN A 118 -3.98 -1.10 -23.89
CA ASN A 118 -5.19 -1.28 -23.09
C ASN A 118 -4.97 -0.87 -21.63
N VAL A 119 -3.78 -1.14 -21.08
CA VAL A 119 -3.41 -0.71 -19.73
C VAL A 119 -3.36 0.82 -19.67
N CYS A 120 -2.71 1.43 -20.66
CA CYS A 120 -2.54 2.87 -20.73
C CYS A 120 -3.88 3.62 -20.88
N LEU A 121 -4.75 3.17 -21.80
CA LEU A 121 -6.09 3.75 -21.98
C LEU A 121 -7.00 3.49 -20.78
N GLY A 122 -7.02 2.26 -20.27
CA GLY A 122 -7.87 1.90 -19.13
C GLY A 122 -7.53 2.72 -17.88
N ALA A 123 -6.23 2.85 -17.59
CA ALA A 123 -5.75 3.69 -16.51
C ALA A 123 -6.20 5.16 -16.64
N ALA A 124 -6.37 5.66 -17.85
CA ALA A 124 -6.79 7.04 -18.10
C ALA A 124 -8.24 7.27 -17.76
N HIS A 125 -9.07 6.37 -18.24
CA HIS A 125 -10.50 6.40 -17.97
C HIS A 125 -10.76 6.30 -16.46
N GLU A 126 -9.98 5.51 -15.73
CA GLU A 126 -10.10 5.39 -14.27
C GLU A 126 -9.67 6.67 -13.54
N TYR A 127 -8.49 7.23 -13.83
CA TYR A 127 -7.87 8.22 -12.95
C TYR A 127 -8.05 9.69 -13.39
N MET A 128 -8.29 9.99 -14.67
CA MET A 128 -8.22 11.38 -15.16
C MET A 128 -9.24 12.32 -14.54
N GLY A 129 -10.44 11.82 -14.21
CA GLY A 129 -11.46 12.60 -13.51
C GLY A 129 -10.98 13.14 -12.16
N VAL A 130 -10.14 12.39 -11.44
CA VAL A 130 -9.54 12.82 -10.16
C VAL A 130 -8.37 13.75 -10.40
N VAL A 131 -7.50 13.44 -11.37
CA VAL A 131 -6.34 14.29 -11.73
C VAL A 131 -6.78 15.73 -12.05
N PHE A 132 -7.83 15.88 -12.86
CA PHE A 132 -8.38 17.20 -13.20
C PHE A 132 -8.76 18.00 -11.94
N GLN A 133 -9.44 17.37 -11.00
CA GLN A 133 -9.89 18.03 -9.77
C GLN A 133 -8.74 18.35 -8.82
N VAL A 134 -7.76 17.45 -8.71
CA VAL A 134 -6.57 17.72 -7.89
C VAL A 134 -5.79 18.91 -8.47
N VAL A 135 -5.59 18.99 -9.79
CA VAL A 135 -4.91 20.11 -10.43
C VAL A 135 -5.68 21.43 -10.28
N GLU A 136 -7.01 21.37 -10.28
CA GLU A 136 -7.89 22.53 -10.09
C GLU A 136 -7.90 23.04 -8.65
N LEU A 137 -8.01 22.12 -7.68
CA LEU A 137 -8.27 22.45 -6.27
C LEU A 137 -7.02 22.55 -5.41
N ALA A 138 -5.92 21.88 -5.78
CA ALA A 138 -4.71 21.88 -4.97
C ALA A 138 -4.05 23.28 -4.96
N PRO A 139 -3.64 23.79 -3.80
CA PRO A 139 -3.08 25.14 -3.64
C PRO A 139 -1.60 25.24 -4.07
N PHE A 140 -1.16 24.38 -4.99
CA PHE A 140 0.24 24.18 -5.34
C PHE A 140 0.55 24.59 -6.78
N ASN A 141 1.75 25.13 -6.99
CA ASN A 141 2.28 25.30 -8.34
C ASN A 141 2.65 23.92 -8.95
N ASN A 142 2.93 23.89 -10.26
CA ASN A 142 3.18 22.63 -10.97
C ASN A 142 4.31 21.82 -10.34
N LYS A 143 5.45 22.43 -10.03
CA LYS A 143 6.59 21.74 -9.41
C LYS A 143 6.24 21.13 -8.06
N GLN A 144 5.51 21.86 -7.22
CA GLN A 144 5.09 21.38 -5.91
C GLN A 144 4.10 20.22 -6.03
N LEU A 145 3.09 20.35 -6.89
CA LEU A 145 2.12 19.30 -7.15
C LEU A 145 2.82 18.02 -7.61
N CYS A 146 3.77 18.16 -8.52
CA CYS A 146 4.55 17.05 -9.05
C CYS A 146 5.47 16.40 -8.03
N ALA A 147 6.15 17.20 -7.21
CA ALA A 147 7.00 16.68 -6.16
C ALA A 147 6.19 15.90 -5.11
N LEU A 148 4.95 16.31 -4.81
CA LEU A 148 4.06 15.60 -3.88
C LEU A 148 3.46 14.34 -4.49
N ALA A 149 3.03 14.39 -5.75
CA ALA A 149 2.43 13.25 -6.44
C ALA A 149 3.44 12.11 -6.72
N PHE A 150 4.72 12.43 -6.85
CA PHE A 150 5.77 11.47 -7.25
C PHE A 150 6.94 11.37 -6.29
N GLU A 151 6.87 12.05 -5.15
CA GLU A 151 7.86 11.98 -4.07
C GLU A 151 9.30 12.28 -4.50
N CYS A 152 9.52 13.09 -5.54
CA CYS A 152 10.88 13.43 -5.98
C CYS A 152 11.55 14.51 -5.12
N GLN A 153 10.82 15.10 -4.18
CA GLN A 153 11.36 15.91 -3.10
C GLN A 153 10.76 15.43 -1.78
N PRO A 154 11.50 15.49 -0.67
CA PRO A 154 10.98 15.12 0.63
C PRO A 154 9.72 15.92 0.98
N GLN A 155 8.60 15.25 1.19
CA GLN A 155 7.32 15.81 1.60
C GLN A 155 7.42 16.63 2.89
N ARG A 156 8.33 16.27 3.80
CA ARG A 156 8.61 17.03 5.03
C ARG A 156 9.08 18.47 4.77
N ASP A 157 9.61 18.75 3.59
CA ASP A 157 10.11 20.07 3.21
C ASP A 157 8.99 20.99 2.70
N PHE A 158 7.74 20.52 2.66
CA PHE A 158 6.56 21.29 2.23
C PHE A 158 5.82 21.89 3.44
N PRO A 159 5.89 23.21 3.67
CA PRO A 159 5.26 23.83 4.85
C PRO A 159 3.75 23.61 4.92
N ALA A 160 3.08 23.46 3.78
CA ALA A 160 1.64 23.20 3.69
C ALA A 160 1.22 21.85 4.29
N PHE A 161 2.15 20.90 4.41
CA PHE A 161 1.93 19.60 5.03
C PHE A 161 2.42 19.56 6.49
N SER A 162 2.97 20.66 7.02
CA SER A 162 3.45 20.69 8.40
C SER A 162 2.30 20.96 9.38
N TRP A 163 1.75 19.89 9.95
CA TRP A 163 0.71 19.95 10.99
C TRP A 163 1.07 19.07 12.19
N ASN A 164 0.44 19.34 13.33
CA ASN A 164 0.59 18.54 14.54
C ASN A 164 -0.76 18.22 15.15
N VAL A 165 -0.83 17.06 15.80
CA VAL A 165 -1.97 16.65 16.63
C VAL A 165 -1.94 17.30 18.01
N THR A 166 -3.09 17.33 18.67
CA THR A 166 -3.20 17.86 20.04
C THR A 166 -3.43 16.71 21.03
N PHE A 167 -2.56 16.61 22.03
CA PHE A 167 -2.70 15.65 23.12
C PHE A 167 -3.52 16.25 24.27
N PRO A 168 -4.27 15.43 25.03
CA PRO A 168 -4.90 15.86 26.28
C PRO A 168 -3.85 16.34 27.29
N ASP A 169 -4.25 17.23 28.20
CA ASP A 169 -3.43 17.73 29.33
C ASP A 169 -3.26 16.67 30.44
N LYS A 170 -2.98 15.42 30.06
CA LYS A 170 -2.68 14.31 30.98
C LYS A 170 -1.21 13.94 30.86
N PRO A 171 -0.44 13.95 31.96
CA PRO A 171 0.98 13.63 31.92
C PRO A 171 1.19 12.19 31.45
N LYS A 172 2.16 11.99 30.56
CA LYS A 172 2.60 10.66 30.14
C LYS A 172 3.04 9.84 31.37
N PRO A 173 2.44 8.67 31.65
CA PRO A 173 2.88 7.83 32.75
C PRO A 173 4.32 7.36 32.55
N THR A 174 5.02 7.03 33.65
CA THR A 174 6.37 6.44 33.57
C THR A 174 6.33 5.17 32.71
N PRO A 175 7.26 5.01 31.73
CA PRO A 175 7.32 3.82 30.89
C PRO A 175 7.41 2.53 31.71
N ARG A 176 6.65 1.50 31.31
CA ARG A 176 6.58 0.17 31.93
C ARG A 176 6.80 -0.88 30.84
N PRO A 177 8.05 -1.31 30.60
CA PRO A 177 8.34 -2.33 29.60
C PRO A 177 7.55 -3.62 29.89
N PRO A 178 7.03 -4.30 28.85
CA PRO A 178 6.33 -5.56 29.02
C PRO A 178 7.24 -6.60 29.69
N GLN A 179 6.63 -7.44 30.51
CA GLN A 179 7.29 -8.57 31.17
C GLN A 179 6.68 -9.87 30.64
N PRO A 180 7.48 -10.93 30.50
CA PRO A 180 6.93 -12.21 30.08
C PRO A 180 5.92 -12.69 31.14
N PRO A 181 4.77 -13.23 30.71
CA PRO A 181 3.77 -13.74 31.64
C PRO A 181 4.29 -15.00 32.35
N SER A 182 3.56 -15.43 33.39
CA SER A 182 3.82 -16.73 34.03
C SER A 182 3.74 -17.85 32.97
N PRO A 183 4.56 -18.90 33.04
CA PRO A 183 4.49 -20.03 32.10
C PRO A 183 3.09 -20.66 31.97
N ASP A 184 2.31 -20.61 33.05
CA ASP A 184 0.95 -21.17 33.13
C ASP A 184 -0.15 -20.14 32.78
N SER A 185 0.20 -18.91 32.42
CA SER A 185 -0.78 -17.90 32.02
C SER A 185 -1.54 -18.34 30.76
N PRO A 186 -2.87 -18.08 30.68
CA PRO A 186 -3.63 -18.27 29.46
C PRO A 186 -3.00 -17.54 28.27
N LYS A 187 -3.22 -18.06 27.06
CA LYS A 187 -2.76 -17.46 25.80
C LYS A 187 -3.92 -17.38 24.83
N LEU A 188 -3.87 -16.41 23.93
CA LEU A 188 -4.80 -16.30 22.81
C LEU A 188 -4.02 -16.41 21.50
N ASN A 189 -4.66 -16.95 20.47
CA ASN A 189 -4.09 -17.08 19.14
C ASN A 189 -4.89 -16.23 18.13
N ILE A 190 -4.18 -15.49 17.30
CA ILE A 190 -4.76 -14.56 16.33
C ILE A 190 -4.29 -14.96 14.94
N LEU A 191 -5.22 -15.34 14.07
CA LEU A 191 -4.91 -15.50 12.64
C LEU A 191 -4.82 -14.12 11.99
N HIS A 192 -3.78 -13.87 11.24
CA HIS A 192 -3.61 -12.64 10.46
C HIS A 192 -3.68 -12.96 8.98
N LEU A 193 -4.72 -12.44 8.34
CA LEU A 193 -4.98 -12.54 6.91
C LEU A 193 -4.81 -11.16 6.28
N SER A 194 -4.00 -11.07 5.24
CA SER A 194 -3.74 -9.81 4.54
C SER A 194 -3.53 -10.08 3.06
N ASP A 195 -3.87 -9.10 2.22
CA ASP A 195 -3.48 -9.05 0.82
C ASP A 195 -3.87 -10.33 0.07
N ILE A 196 -5.16 -10.62 0.07
CA ILE A 196 -5.73 -11.83 -0.56
C ILE A 196 -5.63 -11.74 -2.07
N HIS A 197 -5.91 -10.57 -2.65
CA HIS A 197 -5.89 -10.28 -4.08
C HIS A 197 -6.32 -11.48 -4.95
N VAL A 198 -7.61 -11.81 -4.92
CA VAL A 198 -8.13 -12.84 -5.82
C VAL A 198 -8.31 -12.24 -7.21
N ASP A 199 -7.63 -12.83 -8.20
CA ASP A 199 -7.91 -12.55 -9.61
C ASP A 199 -8.95 -13.55 -10.14
N PHE A 200 -10.19 -13.10 -10.23
CA PHE A 200 -11.30 -13.88 -10.80
C PHE A 200 -11.13 -14.14 -12.31
N SER A 201 -10.17 -13.50 -12.97
CA SER A 201 -9.81 -13.77 -14.36
C SER A 201 -8.55 -14.63 -14.51
N TYR A 202 -7.95 -15.11 -13.41
CA TYR A 202 -6.78 -15.98 -13.47
C TYR A 202 -7.07 -17.22 -14.31
N LYS A 203 -6.15 -17.56 -15.21
CA LYS A 203 -6.31 -18.66 -16.16
C LYS A 203 -5.05 -19.53 -16.23
N PRO A 204 -5.10 -20.78 -15.72
CA PRO A 204 -3.99 -21.72 -15.85
C PRO A 204 -3.54 -21.90 -17.30
N GLY A 205 -2.22 -21.96 -17.50
CA GLY A 205 -1.59 -22.11 -18.81
C GLY A 205 -1.55 -20.85 -19.67
N SER A 206 -2.10 -19.71 -19.21
CA SER A 206 -2.02 -18.46 -19.96
C SER A 206 -0.61 -17.85 -19.93
N GLN A 207 -0.41 -16.75 -20.68
CA GLN A 207 0.85 -16.01 -20.60
C GLN A 207 1.03 -15.41 -19.20
N ALA A 208 2.13 -15.76 -18.56
CA ALA A 208 2.46 -15.32 -17.21
C ALA A 208 3.65 -14.34 -17.19
N ASP A 209 4.37 -14.22 -18.31
CA ASP A 209 5.38 -13.19 -18.54
C ASP A 209 4.88 -12.23 -19.65
N CYS A 210 4.07 -11.26 -19.25
CA CYS A 210 3.42 -10.32 -20.15
C CYS A 210 3.93 -8.89 -19.90
N THR A 211 3.64 -7.97 -20.80
CA THR A 211 4.02 -6.55 -20.68
C THR A 211 3.05 -5.73 -19.82
N GLN A 212 1.98 -6.35 -19.31
CA GLN A 212 0.99 -5.70 -18.45
C GLN A 212 1.43 -5.81 -16.97
N PRO A 213 0.95 -4.91 -16.08
CA PRO A 213 1.30 -4.96 -14.65
C PRO A 213 0.80 -6.22 -13.94
N LEU A 214 -0.28 -6.84 -14.44
CA LEU A 214 -0.81 -8.11 -13.96
C LEU A 214 -1.01 -9.08 -15.14
N CYS A 215 -0.38 -10.25 -15.06
CA CYS A 215 -0.40 -11.32 -16.06
C CYS A 215 -1.27 -12.51 -15.58
N CYS A 216 -1.10 -13.70 -16.17
CA CYS A 216 -1.82 -14.93 -15.82
C CYS A 216 -3.33 -14.93 -16.10
N ARG A 217 -3.82 -14.08 -17.00
CA ARG A 217 -5.26 -13.94 -17.32
C ARG A 217 -5.63 -14.43 -18.73
N ALA A 218 -4.79 -14.09 -19.71
CA ALA A 218 -5.05 -14.34 -21.12
C ALA A 218 -3.75 -14.57 -21.91
N GLY A 219 -3.90 -14.82 -23.21
CA GLY A 219 -2.77 -15.07 -24.12
C GLY A 219 -2.20 -16.49 -24.00
N GLN A 220 -1.35 -16.85 -24.97
CA GLN A 220 -0.59 -18.09 -24.96
C GLN A 220 0.85 -17.80 -24.51
N PRO A 221 1.50 -18.74 -23.81
CA PRO A 221 2.91 -18.60 -23.46
C PRO A 221 3.76 -18.42 -24.72
N VAL A 222 4.77 -17.54 -24.65
CA VAL A 222 5.74 -17.42 -25.74
C VAL A 222 6.50 -18.73 -25.94
N PRO A 223 6.86 -19.11 -27.18
CA PRO A 223 7.58 -20.36 -27.45
C PRO A 223 8.82 -20.51 -26.57
N GLY A 224 8.93 -21.64 -25.86
CA GLY A 224 10.03 -21.92 -24.94
C GLY A 224 9.80 -21.52 -23.48
N HIS A 225 8.69 -20.86 -23.16
CA HIS A 225 8.31 -20.50 -21.79
C HIS A 225 7.08 -21.29 -21.31
N THR A 226 6.98 -21.52 -20.00
CA THR A 226 5.82 -22.15 -19.37
C THR A 226 4.71 -21.13 -19.12
N GLY A 227 3.47 -21.57 -19.29
CA GLY A 227 2.31 -20.79 -18.90
C GLY A 227 2.11 -20.71 -17.39
N ALA A 228 1.10 -19.95 -17.00
CA ALA A 228 0.70 -19.79 -15.60
C ALA A 228 0.43 -21.15 -14.93
N GLY A 229 0.90 -21.34 -13.70
CA GLY A 229 0.61 -22.52 -12.89
C GLY A 229 -0.89 -22.69 -12.62
N PHE A 230 -1.31 -23.87 -12.14
CA PHE A 230 -2.70 -24.08 -11.76
C PHE A 230 -3.02 -23.40 -10.42
N TRP A 231 -2.09 -23.48 -9.46
CA TRP A 231 -2.27 -22.96 -8.11
C TRP A 231 -1.81 -21.50 -7.96
N GLY A 232 -1.40 -20.83 -9.03
CA GLY A 232 -0.71 -19.54 -8.96
C GLY A 232 0.63 -19.60 -9.68
N ASP A 233 1.26 -18.43 -9.81
CA ASP A 233 2.55 -18.28 -10.49
C ASP A 233 3.41 -17.23 -9.78
N TYR A 234 4.74 -17.43 -9.74
CA TYR A 234 5.66 -16.49 -9.09
C TYR A 234 5.92 -15.22 -9.89
N ARG A 235 5.46 -15.09 -11.14
CA ARG A 235 5.61 -13.85 -11.91
C ARG A 235 4.64 -12.76 -11.40
N ASN A 236 4.42 -11.70 -12.18
CA ASN A 236 3.48 -10.63 -11.85
C ASN A 236 2.03 -11.10 -11.95
N CYS A 237 1.63 -11.99 -11.04
CA CYS A 237 0.32 -12.63 -11.02
C CYS A 237 -0.23 -12.64 -9.60
N ASP A 238 -1.54 -12.43 -9.52
CA ASP A 238 -2.33 -12.64 -8.31
C ASP A 238 -2.81 -14.09 -8.24
N VAL A 239 -3.41 -14.47 -7.11
CA VAL A 239 -3.85 -15.84 -6.88
C VAL A 239 -5.23 -16.10 -7.48
N PRO A 240 -5.47 -17.31 -8.04
CA PRO A 240 -6.83 -17.72 -8.39
C PRO A 240 -7.66 -17.99 -7.13
N PHE A 241 -8.99 -17.89 -7.27
CA PHE A 241 -9.94 -18.10 -6.17
C PHE A 241 -9.71 -19.41 -5.42
N TRP A 242 -9.48 -20.53 -6.13
CA TRP A 242 -9.29 -21.85 -5.50
C TRP A 242 -8.00 -21.97 -4.69
N THR A 243 -6.95 -21.18 -5.00
CA THR A 243 -5.73 -21.17 -4.19
C THR A 243 -5.95 -20.45 -2.87
N ALA A 244 -6.56 -19.27 -2.93
CA ALA A 244 -6.96 -18.54 -1.72
C ALA A 244 -7.92 -19.39 -0.89
N GLU A 245 -8.88 -20.06 -1.52
CA GLU A 245 -9.83 -20.95 -0.87
C GLU A 245 -9.13 -22.09 -0.11
N GLU A 246 -8.23 -22.82 -0.76
CA GLU A 246 -7.53 -23.95 -0.15
C GLU A 246 -6.58 -23.53 0.98
N LEU A 247 -5.84 -22.42 0.83
CA LEU A 247 -4.98 -21.90 1.89
C LEU A 247 -5.79 -21.48 3.13
N LEU A 248 -6.89 -20.77 2.93
CA LEU A 248 -7.73 -20.26 4.02
C LEU A 248 -8.53 -21.37 4.69
N LYS A 249 -8.95 -22.39 3.91
CA LYS A 249 -9.53 -23.61 4.45
C LYS A 249 -8.53 -24.39 5.31
N TYR A 250 -7.29 -24.53 4.84
CA TYR A 250 -6.23 -25.15 5.64
C TYR A 250 -6.02 -24.39 6.97
N ALA A 251 -5.97 -23.05 6.93
CA ALA A 251 -5.89 -22.25 8.15
C ALA A 251 -7.09 -22.50 9.09
N ALA A 252 -8.31 -22.57 8.57
CA ALA A 252 -9.51 -22.83 9.36
C ALA A 252 -9.54 -24.22 10.01
N GLU A 253 -9.00 -25.23 9.34
CA GLU A 253 -9.00 -26.63 9.81
C GLU A 253 -7.87 -26.91 10.81
N ILE A 254 -6.70 -26.31 10.60
CA ILE A 254 -5.48 -26.62 11.35
C ILE A 254 -5.27 -25.65 12.51
N GLU A 255 -5.53 -24.35 12.31
CA GLU A 255 -5.19 -23.33 13.30
C GLU A 255 -6.28 -23.19 14.37
N LYS A 256 -5.86 -23.23 15.63
CA LYS A 256 -6.75 -22.98 16.78
C LYS A 256 -6.67 -21.51 17.17
N VAL A 257 -7.50 -20.70 16.53
CA VAL A 257 -7.50 -19.24 16.71
C VAL A 257 -8.72 -18.75 17.50
N ASP A 258 -8.55 -17.68 18.27
CA ASP A 258 -9.60 -17.05 19.06
C ASP A 258 -10.38 -16.01 18.25
N PHE A 259 -9.67 -15.25 17.41
CA PHE A 259 -10.21 -14.26 16.49
C PHE A 259 -9.19 -13.98 15.36
N ILE A 260 -9.59 -13.14 14.39
CA ILE A 260 -8.85 -12.94 13.15
C ILE A 260 -8.59 -11.45 12.95
N TYR A 261 -7.35 -11.10 12.62
CA TYR A 261 -6.98 -9.80 12.04
C TYR A 261 -7.01 -9.91 10.53
N TYR A 262 -7.74 -9.01 9.90
CA TYR A 262 -8.04 -9.07 8.48
C TYR A 262 -7.73 -7.71 7.84
N THR A 263 -6.52 -7.57 7.31
CA THR A 263 -5.95 -6.25 7.01
C THR A 263 -6.15 -5.78 5.56
N GLY A 264 -7.21 -6.23 4.89
CA GLY A 264 -7.64 -5.69 3.58
C GLY A 264 -6.87 -6.21 2.37
N ASP A 265 -7.04 -5.52 1.24
CA ASP A 265 -6.55 -5.83 -0.11
C ASP A 265 -7.09 -7.13 -0.71
N LEU A 266 -8.37 -7.08 -1.06
CA LEU A 266 -9.12 -8.22 -1.61
C LEU A 266 -9.14 -8.29 -3.15
N PRO A 267 -9.38 -7.17 -3.87
CA PRO A 267 -9.39 -7.15 -5.33
C PRO A 267 -7.96 -7.24 -5.92
N ALA A 268 -7.80 -7.87 -7.07
CA ALA A 268 -6.51 -8.03 -7.75
C ALA A 268 -5.87 -6.71 -8.25
N HIS A 269 -4.65 -6.80 -8.79
CA HIS A 269 -3.86 -5.66 -9.29
C HIS A 269 -4.23 -5.20 -10.72
N ASN A 270 -5.40 -5.55 -11.24
CA ASN A 270 -5.89 -5.10 -12.55
C ASN A 270 -6.48 -3.69 -12.54
N VAL A 271 -5.80 -2.74 -11.88
CA VAL A 271 -6.33 -1.41 -11.53
C VAL A 271 -6.70 -0.52 -12.72
N TRP A 272 -6.25 -0.87 -13.93
CA TRP A 272 -6.60 -0.18 -15.17
C TRP A 272 -7.96 -0.62 -15.75
N ASN A 273 -8.59 -1.62 -15.15
CA ASN A 273 -9.84 -2.21 -15.63
C ASN A 273 -10.63 -2.76 -14.43
N GLN A 274 -11.16 -1.86 -13.60
CA GLN A 274 -11.90 -2.18 -12.38
C GLN A 274 -13.10 -1.25 -12.21
N SER A 275 -14.30 -1.79 -12.19
CA SER A 275 -15.49 -1.04 -11.82
C SER A 275 -15.82 -1.17 -10.33
N ARG A 276 -16.61 -0.24 -9.79
CA ARG A 276 -17.17 -0.38 -8.42
C ARG A 276 -17.90 -1.71 -8.22
N SER A 277 -18.61 -2.20 -9.25
CA SER A 277 -19.27 -3.51 -9.21
C SER A 277 -18.28 -4.67 -9.08
N ASP A 278 -17.10 -4.58 -9.72
CA ASP A 278 -16.07 -5.62 -9.60
C ASP A 278 -15.49 -5.64 -8.16
N GLN A 279 -15.27 -4.46 -7.58
CA GLN A 279 -14.81 -4.34 -6.18
C GLN A 279 -15.84 -4.93 -5.22
N LEU A 280 -17.12 -4.56 -5.36
CA LEU A 280 -18.22 -5.08 -4.55
C LEU A 280 -18.37 -6.60 -4.72
N TYR A 281 -18.20 -7.12 -5.94
CA TYR A 281 -18.23 -8.56 -6.19
C TYR A 281 -17.08 -9.28 -5.48
N SER A 282 -15.86 -8.75 -5.57
CA SER A 282 -14.68 -9.29 -4.89
C SER A 282 -14.88 -9.33 -3.37
N ILE A 283 -15.22 -8.17 -2.78
CA ILE A 283 -15.45 -8.01 -1.34
C ILE A 283 -16.52 -9.00 -0.85
N ASN A 284 -17.68 -9.06 -1.53
CA ASN A 284 -18.75 -9.96 -1.15
C ASN A 284 -18.34 -11.43 -1.25
N THR A 285 -17.69 -11.82 -2.35
CA THR A 285 -17.34 -13.22 -2.61
C THR A 285 -16.33 -13.73 -1.60
N ILE A 286 -15.26 -12.97 -1.35
CA ILE A 286 -14.20 -13.35 -0.40
C ILE A 286 -14.74 -13.33 1.03
N ASN A 287 -15.51 -12.31 1.43
CA ASN A 287 -16.07 -12.27 2.78
C ASN A 287 -17.11 -13.38 3.03
N ASN A 288 -17.88 -13.78 2.00
CA ASN A 288 -18.79 -14.93 2.11
C ASN A 288 -18.03 -16.25 2.26
N MET A 289 -16.92 -16.42 1.53
CA MET A 289 -16.04 -17.57 1.68
C MET A 289 -15.46 -17.64 3.10
N LEU A 290 -14.92 -16.53 3.61
CA LEU A 290 -14.37 -16.41 4.96
C LEU A 290 -15.41 -16.70 6.06
N ALA A 291 -16.61 -16.14 5.94
CA ALA A 291 -17.72 -16.38 6.87
C ALA A 291 -18.13 -17.87 6.93
N THR A 292 -17.99 -18.58 5.81
CA THR A 292 -18.28 -20.01 5.71
C THR A 292 -17.18 -20.86 6.35
N MET A 293 -15.91 -20.51 6.12
CA MET A 293 -14.75 -21.26 6.62
C MET A 293 -14.51 -21.09 8.13
N PHE A 294 -14.77 -19.89 8.66
CA PHE A 294 -14.53 -19.56 10.06
C PHE A 294 -15.84 -19.27 10.80
N PRO A 295 -16.75 -20.25 10.93
CA PRO A 295 -18.00 -20.03 11.62
C PRO A 295 -17.74 -19.65 13.08
N ASN A 296 -18.46 -18.64 13.58
CA ASN A 296 -18.36 -18.13 14.95
C ASN A 296 -16.99 -17.49 15.31
N LYS A 297 -16.20 -17.07 14.33
CA LYS A 297 -15.03 -16.21 14.56
C LYS A 297 -15.36 -14.77 14.23
N THR A 298 -14.85 -13.85 15.02
CA THR A 298 -14.91 -12.41 14.73
C THR A 298 -13.69 -12.02 13.92
N PHE A 299 -13.93 -11.35 12.79
CA PHE A 299 -12.89 -10.71 11.99
C PHE A 299 -12.78 -9.23 12.36
N TYR A 300 -11.67 -8.84 12.96
CA TYR A 300 -11.30 -7.45 13.11
C TYR A 300 -10.63 -6.99 11.83
N SER A 301 -11.43 -6.35 11.00
CA SER A 301 -11.08 -6.00 9.63
C SER A 301 -10.55 -4.57 9.55
N THR A 302 -9.64 -4.29 8.63
CA THR A 302 -9.36 -2.93 8.15
C THR A 302 -9.52 -2.85 6.64
N VAL A 303 -9.62 -1.62 6.11
CA VAL A 303 -9.69 -1.37 4.67
C VAL A 303 -8.28 -1.25 4.09
N GLY A 304 -8.04 -1.89 2.95
CA GLY A 304 -6.81 -1.78 2.18
C GLY A 304 -6.89 -0.70 1.11
N ASN A 305 -5.88 -0.61 0.27
CA ASN A 305 -5.82 0.41 -0.77
C ASN A 305 -6.46 -0.04 -2.09
N HIS A 306 -6.61 -1.35 -2.30
CA HIS A 306 -7.25 -1.93 -3.49
C HIS A 306 -8.78 -2.04 -3.39
N GLU A 307 -9.43 -1.80 -2.25
CA GLU A 307 -10.90 -1.87 -2.15
C GLU A 307 -11.63 -0.78 -2.94
N ALA A 308 -11.05 0.41 -3.06
CA ALA A 308 -11.63 1.51 -3.83
C ALA A 308 -11.43 1.31 -5.34
N ALA A 309 -12.36 1.87 -6.13
CA ALA A 309 -12.23 2.02 -7.57
C ALA A 309 -12.51 3.48 -7.95
N PRO A 310 -11.51 4.22 -8.45
CA PRO A 310 -10.15 3.76 -8.75
C PRO A 310 -9.32 3.41 -7.49
N CYS A 311 -8.34 2.51 -7.65
CA CYS A 311 -7.47 2.06 -6.56
C CYS A 311 -6.75 3.24 -5.89
N ASN A 312 -6.59 3.18 -4.55
CA ASN A 312 -6.00 4.20 -3.66
C ASN A 312 -6.83 5.47 -3.44
N LEU A 313 -7.90 5.71 -4.20
CA LEU A 313 -8.60 6.99 -4.18
C LEU A 313 -9.70 7.01 -3.12
N TYR A 314 -9.35 7.53 -1.94
CA TYR A 314 -10.27 7.71 -0.81
C TYR A 314 -10.54 9.21 -0.60
N PRO A 315 -11.67 9.74 -1.09
CA PRO A 315 -11.98 11.16 -0.96
C PRO A 315 -12.20 11.56 0.51
N THR A 316 -11.89 12.82 0.81
CA THR A 316 -12.23 13.48 2.07
C THR A 316 -13.55 14.24 1.92
N PRO A 317 -14.30 14.57 3.00
CA PRO A 317 -15.63 15.18 2.90
C PRO A 317 -15.70 16.52 2.16
N ASN A 318 -14.56 17.19 2.00
CA ASN A 318 -14.47 18.44 1.25
C ASN A 318 -14.55 18.22 -0.28
N ILE A 319 -14.40 16.98 -0.74
CA ILE A 319 -14.52 16.56 -2.14
C ILE A 319 -15.96 16.06 -2.35
N ARG A 320 -16.80 16.85 -3.04
CA ARG A 320 -18.24 16.55 -3.21
C ARG A 320 -18.57 15.73 -4.46
N THR A 321 -17.60 15.60 -5.34
CA THR A 321 -17.69 15.06 -6.69
C THR A 321 -17.51 13.55 -6.74
N ASP A 322 -16.87 12.96 -5.74
CA ASP A 322 -16.72 11.52 -5.58
C ASP A 322 -17.19 11.09 -4.19
N ASN A 323 -18.21 10.24 -4.16
CA ASN A 323 -18.78 9.71 -2.93
C ASN A 323 -18.32 8.27 -2.72
N ILE A 324 -17.59 8.01 -1.65
CA ILE A 324 -17.06 6.69 -1.24
C ILE A 324 -18.08 5.85 -0.47
N SER A 325 -19.30 6.35 -0.21
CA SER A 325 -20.30 5.66 0.61
C SER A 325 -20.67 4.27 0.08
N TRP A 326 -20.66 4.06 -1.25
CA TRP A 326 -20.89 2.75 -1.86
C TRP A 326 -19.94 1.67 -1.30
N LEU A 327 -18.69 2.04 -1.01
CA LEU A 327 -17.70 1.14 -0.44
C LEU A 327 -17.92 1.02 1.06
N TYR A 328 -18.04 2.14 1.79
CA TYR A 328 -18.15 2.11 3.25
C TYR A 328 -19.41 1.40 3.75
N GLU A 329 -20.53 1.52 3.02
CA GLU A 329 -21.75 0.75 3.29
C GLU A 329 -21.49 -0.76 3.12
N GLN A 330 -20.84 -1.16 2.02
CA GLN A 330 -20.50 -2.57 1.80
C GLN A 330 -19.52 -3.10 2.86
N LEU A 331 -18.51 -2.32 3.24
CA LEU A 331 -17.54 -2.71 4.28
C LEU A 331 -18.25 -2.87 5.63
N ALA A 332 -19.08 -1.92 6.02
CA ALA A 332 -19.86 -2.00 7.27
C ALA A 332 -20.73 -3.26 7.31
N ASP A 333 -21.51 -3.50 6.25
CA ASP A 333 -22.41 -4.66 6.19
C ASP A 333 -21.62 -5.99 6.18
N SER A 334 -20.49 -6.04 5.47
CA SER A 334 -19.65 -7.25 5.40
C SER A 334 -18.94 -7.53 6.72
N TRP A 335 -18.35 -6.52 7.34
CA TRP A 335 -17.58 -6.71 8.58
C TRP A 335 -18.49 -7.04 9.77
N ILE A 336 -19.69 -6.46 9.83
CA ILE A 336 -20.72 -6.85 10.82
C ILE A 336 -21.15 -8.30 10.59
N LYS A 337 -21.34 -8.72 9.33
CA LYS A 337 -21.61 -10.12 9.01
C LYS A 337 -20.48 -11.06 9.42
N LEU A 338 -19.23 -10.60 9.37
CA LEU A 338 -18.04 -11.31 9.88
C LEU A 338 -17.85 -11.19 11.41
N GLY A 339 -18.86 -10.71 12.13
CA GLY A 339 -18.91 -10.74 13.58
C GLY A 339 -18.43 -9.48 14.28
N LEU A 340 -18.20 -8.37 13.57
CA LEU A 340 -18.00 -7.08 14.23
C LEU A 340 -19.29 -6.63 14.94
N PRO A 341 -19.19 -6.00 16.12
CA PRO A 341 -20.33 -5.41 16.81
C PRO A 341 -21.03 -4.33 15.98
N ALA A 342 -22.36 -4.31 16.01
CA ALA A 342 -23.17 -3.40 15.18
C ALA A 342 -22.98 -1.90 15.51
N ASP A 343 -22.51 -1.57 16.72
CA ASP A 343 -22.18 -0.21 17.14
C ASP A 343 -20.93 0.37 16.45
N THR A 344 -20.11 -0.47 15.82
CA THR A 344 -18.99 -0.01 14.97
C THR A 344 -19.44 0.63 13.65
N ARG A 345 -20.70 0.40 13.25
CA ARG A 345 -21.22 0.80 11.93
C ARG A 345 -21.04 2.28 11.62
N ASP A 346 -21.36 3.15 12.57
CA ASP A 346 -21.36 4.60 12.33
C ASP A 346 -19.95 5.13 12.05
N SER A 347 -18.93 4.64 12.79
CA SER A 347 -17.53 4.99 12.51
C SER A 347 -17.02 4.39 11.20
N ILE A 348 -17.46 3.17 10.85
CA ILE A 348 -17.11 2.56 9.56
C ILE A 348 -17.70 3.38 8.40
N LEU A 349 -18.95 3.81 8.51
CA LEU A 349 -19.57 4.70 7.51
C LEU A 349 -18.92 6.08 7.43
N HIS A 350 -18.36 6.56 8.54
CA HIS A 350 -17.70 7.85 8.59
C HIS A 350 -16.35 7.84 7.84
N GLY A 351 -15.53 6.82 8.04
CA GLY A 351 -14.17 6.80 7.51
C GLY A 351 -13.51 5.43 7.36
N ALA A 352 -14.27 4.34 7.45
CA ALA A 352 -13.77 2.97 7.46
C ALA A 352 -12.71 2.67 8.55
N PHE A 353 -12.74 3.42 9.65
CA PHE A 353 -12.01 3.15 10.88
C PHE A 353 -13.00 2.96 12.03
N TYR A 354 -12.63 2.19 13.05
CA TYR A 354 -13.48 1.90 14.21
C TYR A 354 -12.67 1.39 15.39
N THR A 355 -13.30 1.33 16.55
CA THR A 355 -12.75 0.62 17.71
C THR A 355 -13.79 -0.30 18.32
N THR A 356 -13.33 -1.36 18.99
CA THR A 356 -14.20 -2.25 19.76
C THR A 356 -13.43 -2.94 20.86
N LEU A 357 -14.13 -3.41 21.89
CA LEU A 357 -13.53 -4.23 22.95
C LEU A 357 -13.49 -5.69 22.49
N VAL A 358 -12.29 -6.26 22.38
CA VAL A 358 -12.06 -7.64 21.92
C VAL A 358 -12.27 -8.62 23.08
N ARG A 359 -11.71 -8.28 24.24
CA ARG A 359 -11.80 -8.98 25.51
C ARG A 359 -11.78 -7.96 26.65
N PRO A 360 -12.22 -8.31 27.86
CA PRO A 360 -12.03 -7.44 29.01
C PRO A 360 -10.57 -7.02 29.15
N GLY A 361 -10.29 -5.71 29.06
CA GLY A 361 -8.94 -5.16 29.13
C GLY A 361 -8.15 -5.16 27.79
N LEU A 362 -8.71 -5.65 26.68
CA LEU A 362 -8.12 -5.55 25.35
C LEU A 362 -9.08 -4.85 24.38
N ARG A 363 -8.69 -3.66 23.93
CA ARG A 363 -9.34 -2.88 22.89
C ARG A 363 -8.59 -3.03 21.57
N LEU A 364 -9.33 -3.09 20.47
CA LEU A 364 -8.78 -2.97 19.13
C LEU A 364 -9.18 -1.63 18.53
N ILE A 365 -8.25 -1.01 17.80
CA ILE A 365 -8.50 0.17 16.99
C ILE A 365 -8.04 -0.16 15.56
N SER A 366 -8.98 -0.13 14.62
CA SER A 366 -8.73 -0.30 13.20
C SER A 366 -8.63 1.06 12.53
N LEU A 367 -7.55 1.30 11.80
CA LEU A 367 -7.26 2.55 11.11
C LEU A 367 -7.37 2.39 9.59
N ASN A 368 -7.97 3.39 8.94
CA ASN A 368 -7.95 3.54 7.50
C ASN A 368 -6.67 4.28 7.08
N MET A 369 -5.66 3.51 6.68
CA MET A 369 -4.34 4.03 6.32
C MET A 369 -4.30 4.70 4.94
N ASN A 370 -5.37 4.59 4.15
CA ASN A 370 -5.47 5.33 2.88
C ASN A 370 -5.53 6.84 3.05
N TYR A 371 -5.84 7.31 4.25
CA TYR A 371 -5.79 8.72 4.63
C TYR A 371 -4.40 9.20 5.05
N CYS A 372 -3.36 8.40 4.82
CA CYS A 372 -1.99 8.76 5.14
C CYS A 372 -1.04 8.80 3.94
N THR A 373 -1.33 8.15 2.81
CA THR A 373 -0.36 7.95 1.70
C THR A 373 -0.50 8.96 0.56
N SER A 374 0.60 9.23 -0.14
CA SER A 374 0.66 10.01 -1.38
C SER A 374 -0.04 9.34 -2.57
N ASP A 375 -0.21 8.01 -2.52
CA ASP A 375 -0.98 7.25 -3.52
C ASP A 375 -2.47 7.67 -3.54
N ASN A 376 -2.96 8.23 -2.43
CA ASN A 376 -4.28 8.85 -2.40
C ASN A 376 -4.18 10.32 -2.84
N PHE A 377 -4.33 10.55 -4.14
CA PHE A 377 -4.16 11.88 -4.74
C PHE A 377 -5.10 12.96 -4.18
N TRP A 378 -6.20 12.58 -3.55
CA TRP A 378 -7.08 13.52 -2.85
C TRP A 378 -6.37 14.26 -1.71
N LEU A 379 -5.37 13.64 -1.10
CA LEU A 379 -4.61 14.24 0.00
C LEU A 379 -3.65 15.34 -0.47
N ILE A 380 -3.35 15.42 -1.77
CA ILE A 380 -2.61 16.55 -2.35
C ILE A 380 -3.41 17.85 -2.21
N ILE A 381 -4.74 17.80 -2.13
CA ILE A 381 -5.56 18.99 -1.88
C ILE A 381 -5.41 19.43 -0.42
N ASN A 382 -5.55 18.49 0.52
CA ASN A 382 -5.33 18.70 1.94
C ASN A 382 -5.09 17.37 2.66
N ALA A 383 -3.92 17.20 3.26
CA ALA A 383 -3.53 16.03 4.04
C ALA A 383 -3.49 16.29 5.56
N THR A 384 -4.05 17.42 6.04
CA THR A 384 -4.12 17.70 7.47
C THR A 384 -5.15 16.77 8.11
N ASP A 385 -4.67 15.84 8.93
CA ASP A 385 -5.43 14.80 9.65
C ASP A 385 -6.79 14.46 9.03
N PRO A 386 -6.83 13.78 7.87
CA PRO A 386 -8.09 13.56 7.17
C PRO A 386 -9.09 12.80 8.04
N LEU A 387 -10.31 13.35 8.13
CA LEU A 387 -11.39 12.89 9.04
C LEU A 387 -11.05 12.95 10.53
N ASP A 388 -10.07 13.78 10.92
CA ASP A 388 -9.56 13.88 12.29
C ASP A 388 -9.16 12.51 12.86
N GLN A 389 -8.71 11.58 12.01
CA GLN A 389 -8.48 10.19 12.38
C GLN A 389 -7.40 10.03 13.45
N LEU A 390 -6.29 10.78 13.38
CA LEU A 390 -5.26 10.75 14.41
C LEU A 390 -5.75 11.42 15.71
N GLN A 391 -6.54 12.48 15.60
CA GLN A 391 -7.16 13.09 16.77
C GLN A 391 -8.15 12.13 17.46
N TRP A 392 -8.93 11.38 16.68
CA TRP A 392 -9.82 10.31 17.14
C TRP A 392 -9.03 9.15 17.76
N LEU A 393 -7.91 8.75 17.17
CA LEU A 393 -7.00 7.74 17.73
C LEU A 393 -6.49 8.15 19.12
N ILE A 394 -6.05 9.41 19.28
CA ILE A 394 -5.62 9.96 20.57
C ILE A 394 -6.73 9.87 21.62
N GLN A 395 -7.96 10.19 21.26
CA GLN A 395 -9.10 10.12 22.19
C GLN A 395 -9.31 8.70 22.70
N TRP A 396 -9.25 7.70 21.81
CA TRP A 396 -9.43 6.30 22.19
C TRP A 396 -8.24 5.69 22.92
N LEU A 397 -7.02 6.09 22.59
CA LEU A 397 -5.83 5.68 23.34
C LEU A 397 -5.83 6.29 24.75
N GLN A 398 -6.27 7.54 24.90
CA GLN A 398 -6.44 8.14 26.22
C GLN A 398 -7.55 7.45 27.00
N TYR A 399 -8.67 7.13 26.36
CA TYR A 399 -9.75 6.36 26.96
C TYR A 399 -9.24 5.02 27.48
N ALA A 400 -8.47 4.28 26.68
CA ALA A 400 -7.90 3.00 27.08
C ALA A 400 -6.89 3.15 28.24
N GLU A 401 -6.03 4.18 28.21
CA GLU A 401 -5.12 4.50 29.32
C GLU A 401 -5.89 4.77 30.63
N ASP A 402 -7.00 5.50 30.55
CA ASP A 402 -7.84 5.85 31.70
C ASP A 402 -8.61 4.66 32.28
N HIS A 403 -8.87 3.64 31.46
CA HIS A 403 -9.63 2.43 31.83
C HIS A 403 -8.73 1.20 32.02
N GLU A 404 -7.40 1.39 32.03
CA GLU A 404 -6.41 0.32 32.18
C GLU A 404 -6.53 -0.77 31.10
N GLU A 405 -7.01 -0.42 29.91
CA GLU A 405 -7.08 -1.30 28.75
C GLU A 405 -5.76 -1.30 27.98
N LYS A 406 -5.41 -2.45 27.40
CA LYS A 406 -4.38 -2.57 26.37
C LYS A 406 -5.00 -2.40 24.99
N VAL A 407 -4.20 -1.92 24.05
CA VAL A 407 -4.64 -1.62 22.69
C VAL A 407 -3.83 -2.38 21.66
N HIS A 408 -4.53 -3.08 20.77
CA HIS A 408 -3.99 -3.53 19.49
C HIS A 408 -4.42 -2.58 18.38
N LEU A 409 -3.46 -2.10 17.60
CA LEU A 409 -3.71 -1.30 16.40
C LEU A 409 -3.66 -2.21 15.18
N ILE A 410 -4.64 -2.09 14.30
CA ILE A 410 -4.59 -2.72 12.97
C ILE A 410 -4.75 -1.67 11.87
N GLY A 411 -4.05 -1.86 10.76
CA GLY A 411 -4.16 -1.03 9.57
C GLY A 411 -3.68 -1.79 8.35
N HIS A 412 -3.81 -1.22 7.16
CA HIS A 412 -3.31 -1.88 5.96
C HIS A 412 -1.87 -1.45 5.67
N GLN A 413 -1.64 -0.21 5.22
CA GLN A 413 -0.30 0.30 4.97
C GLN A 413 0.45 0.59 6.28
N PRO A 414 1.74 0.19 6.38
CA PRO A 414 2.54 0.54 7.55
C PRO A 414 2.84 2.05 7.60
N PRO A 415 3.02 2.65 8.79
CA PRO A 415 3.17 4.10 8.95
C PRO A 415 4.37 4.74 8.22
N ARG A 416 5.39 3.96 7.85
CA ARG A 416 6.53 4.44 7.04
C ARG A 416 6.13 4.79 5.60
N SER A 417 5.03 4.22 5.10
CA SER A 417 4.49 4.49 3.75
C SER A 417 3.58 5.72 3.71
N CYS A 418 3.37 6.36 4.86
CA CYS A 418 2.55 7.56 4.96
C CYS A 418 3.35 8.83 4.63
N PHE A 419 2.63 9.90 4.31
CA PHE A 419 3.11 11.27 4.31
C PHE A 419 3.90 11.55 5.58
N ALA A 420 5.06 12.20 5.43
CA ALA A 420 5.98 12.46 6.54
C ALA A 420 5.26 13.05 7.76
N ALA A 421 4.42 14.08 7.59
CA ALA A 421 3.69 14.68 8.71
C ALA A 421 2.72 13.72 9.42
N TYR A 422 2.00 12.89 8.68
CA TYR A 422 1.11 11.87 9.28
C TYR A 422 1.95 10.84 10.04
N SER A 423 2.99 10.30 9.39
CA SER A 423 3.90 9.30 9.96
C SER A 423 4.56 9.79 11.26
N TRP A 424 5.00 11.06 11.29
CA TRP A 424 5.63 11.66 12.46
C TRP A 424 4.63 11.92 13.60
N ASN A 425 3.41 12.36 13.29
CA ASN A 425 2.37 12.49 14.31
C ASN A 425 1.95 11.12 14.86
N PHE A 426 1.80 10.12 14.00
CA PHE A 426 1.56 8.74 14.42
C PHE A 426 2.67 8.25 15.36
N HIS A 427 3.94 8.45 15.01
CA HIS A 427 5.09 8.09 15.84
C HIS A 427 5.07 8.75 17.23
N LYS A 428 4.68 10.04 17.31
CA LYS A 428 4.49 10.76 18.58
C LYS A 428 3.35 10.15 19.41
N ILE A 429 2.26 9.73 18.76
CA ILE A 429 1.11 9.07 19.42
C ILE A 429 1.55 7.74 20.02
N ILE A 430 2.24 6.89 19.25
CA ILE A 430 2.81 5.63 19.74
C ILE A 430 3.71 5.89 20.95
N ASN A 431 4.58 6.90 20.86
CA ASN A 431 5.44 7.32 21.96
C ASN A 431 4.67 7.76 23.20
N ARG A 432 3.60 8.55 23.06
CA ARG A 432 2.79 9.03 24.19
C ARG A 432 2.10 7.87 24.90
N TYR A 433 1.64 6.86 24.16
CA TYR A 433 0.81 5.76 24.66
C TYR A 433 1.55 4.41 24.71
N GLU A 434 2.88 4.44 24.84
CA GLU A 434 3.74 3.23 24.83
C GLU A 434 3.38 2.18 25.91
N ASN A 435 2.75 2.59 27.01
CA ASN A 435 2.29 1.67 28.06
C ASN A 435 0.94 1.04 27.74
N THR A 436 0.16 1.64 26.85
CA THR A 436 -1.22 1.28 26.52
C THR A 436 -1.24 0.39 25.28
N ILE A 437 -0.42 0.69 24.28
CA ILE A 437 -0.33 -0.07 23.03
C ILE A 437 0.48 -1.34 23.27
N ALA A 438 -0.14 -2.50 23.02
CA ALA A 438 0.46 -3.83 23.23
C ALA A 438 0.80 -4.57 21.91
N GLY A 439 0.36 -4.05 20.78
CA GLY A 439 0.67 -4.61 19.47
C GLY A 439 0.17 -3.75 18.32
N GLN A 440 0.86 -3.81 17.18
CA GLN A 440 0.47 -3.14 15.94
C GLN A 440 0.64 -4.11 14.77
N PHE A 441 -0.36 -4.22 13.90
CA PHE A 441 -0.43 -5.25 12.85
C PHE A 441 -0.87 -4.63 11.52
N PHE A 442 -0.05 -4.79 10.49
CA PHE A 442 -0.25 -4.21 9.16
C PHE A 442 -0.05 -5.24 8.04
N GLY A 443 -0.34 -4.87 6.80
CA GLY A 443 -0.15 -5.67 5.59
C GLY A 443 0.60 -4.90 4.51
N HIS A 444 0.09 -4.92 3.27
CA HIS A 444 0.47 -4.07 2.14
C HIS A 444 1.85 -4.34 1.52
N ALA A 445 2.85 -4.75 2.30
CA ALA A 445 4.18 -5.02 1.77
C ALA A 445 4.26 -6.36 1.01
N HIS A 446 3.30 -7.25 1.24
CA HIS A 446 3.24 -8.67 0.85
C HIS A 446 4.34 -9.56 1.42
N SER A 447 5.54 -9.00 1.60
CA SER A 447 6.70 -9.58 2.25
C SER A 447 6.54 -9.57 3.77
N GLU A 448 7.28 -10.44 4.45
CA GLU A 448 7.27 -10.47 5.92
C GLU A 448 8.21 -9.41 6.48
N GLU A 449 7.66 -8.43 7.22
CA GLU A 449 8.46 -7.34 7.77
C GLU A 449 8.15 -7.01 9.23
N LEU A 450 9.05 -6.23 9.82
CA LEU A 450 8.95 -5.65 11.14
C LEU A 450 9.22 -4.15 11.04
N MET A 451 8.70 -3.38 11.99
CA MET A 451 9.04 -1.98 12.16
C MET A 451 9.17 -1.66 13.66
N ILE A 452 10.29 -1.09 14.08
CA ILE A 452 10.55 -0.70 15.47
C ILE A 452 10.34 0.80 15.65
N PHE A 453 9.63 1.17 16.71
CA PHE A 453 9.43 2.55 17.12
C PHE A 453 10.40 2.88 18.24
N TYR A 454 11.16 3.95 18.09
CA TYR A 454 12.09 4.46 19.10
C TYR A 454 11.55 5.70 19.83
N ASP A 455 12.10 5.96 21.01
CA ASP A 455 11.74 7.13 21.79
C ASP A 455 12.06 8.46 21.07
N GLU A 456 11.26 9.50 21.32
CA GLU A 456 11.44 10.79 20.63
C GLU A 456 12.65 11.61 21.10
N ILE A 457 13.25 11.28 22.26
CA ILE A 457 14.29 12.10 22.89
C ILE A 457 15.67 11.66 22.42
N GLU A 458 16.07 10.45 22.78
CA GLU A 458 17.40 9.90 22.48
C GLU A 458 17.38 9.04 21.21
N LYS A 459 16.18 8.62 20.74
CA LYS A 459 15.98 7.76 19.57
C LYS A 459 16.75 6.43 19.65
N GLN A 460 16.88 5.88 20.86
CA GLN A 460 17.65 4.67 21.13
C GLN A 460 16.84 3.60 21.86
N ARG A 461 15.85 4.01 22.66
CA ARG A 461 15.03 3.08 23.42
C ARG A 461 13.85 2.62 22.56
N PRO A 462 13.72 1.34 22.24
CA PRO A 462 12.55 0.84 21.53
C PRO A 462 11.32 0.94 22.44
N VAL A 463 10.24 1.54 21.95
CA VAL A 463 8.99 1.79 22.70
C VAL A 463 7.84 0.92 22.21
N SER A 464 7.88 0.48 20.95
CA SER A 464 6.85 -0.37 20.34
C SER A 464 7.40 -1.05 19.08
N MET A 465 6.63 -1.97 18.51
CA MET A 465 6.86 -2.52 17.19
C MET A 465 5.55 -2.69 16.42
N ALA A 466 5.67 -2.79 15.10
CA ALA A 466 4.61 -3.19 14.21
C ALA A 466 5.04 -4.41 13.39
N TYR A 467 4.16 -5.40 13.32
CA TYR A 467 4.35 -6.58 12.47
C TYR A 467 3.63 -6.37 11.15
N ILE A 468 4.32 -6.64 10.05
CA ILE A 468 3.73 -6.62 8.71
C ILE A 468 3.48 -8.08 8.28
N GLY A 469 2.20 -8.39 8.10
CA GLY A 469 1.63 -9.68 7.68
C GLY A 469 2.17 -10.15 6.33
N PRO A 470 2.34 -11.47 6.11
CA PRO A 470 2.58 -11.98 4.77
C PRO A 470 1.32 -11.85 3.93
N SER A 471 1.46 -11.70 2.61
CA SER A 471 0.30 -11.78 1.72
C SER A 471 -0.15 -13.21 1.48
N VAL A 472 -1.45 -13.38 1.26
CA VAL A 472 -2.02 -14.60 0.66
C VAL A 472 -1.71 -14.63 -0.84
N THR A 473 -1.63 -13.48 -1.53
CA THR A 473 -1.27 -13.46 -2.95
C THR A 473 0.18 -13.86 -3.23
N THR A 474 0.42 -14.30 -4.47
CA THR A 474 1.75 -14.51 -5.05
C THR A 474 2.38 -13.22 -5.55
N TYR A 475 1.59 -12.15 -5.72
CA TYR A 475 2.05 -10.91 -6.30
C TYR A 475 3.14 -10.29 -5.41
N SER A 476 4.33 -9.99 -5.89
CA SER A 476 4.95 -10.74 -6.99
C SER A 476 6.12 -11.54 -6.40
N TYR A 477 6.41 -12.70 -6.99
CA TYR A 477 7.54 -13.54 -6.61
C TYR A 477 7.48 -14.05 -5.16
N LEU A 478 6.31 -14.52 -4.74
CA LEU A 478 6.11 -14.98 -3.37
C LEU A 478 5.29 -16.26 -3.31
N ASN A 479 5.53 -17.10 -2.29
CA ASN A 479 4.57 -18.16 -1.96
C ASN A 479 3.32 -17.54 -1.29
N PRO A 480 2.11 -18.05 -1.52
CA PRO A 480 0.94 -17.72 -0.70
C PRO A 480 1.19 -18.05 0.77
N GLY A 481 0.80 -17.18 1.70
CA GLY A 481 0.98 -17.46 3.13
C GLY A 481 0.02 -16.73 4.07
N TYR A 482 0.01 -17.15 5.33
CA TYR A 482 -0.67 -16.49 6.43
C TYR A 482 0.17 -16.58 7.71
N ARG A 483 -0.16 -15.79 8.73
CA ARG A 483 0.53 -15.82 10.02
C ARG A 483 -0.43 -16.03 11.18
N VAL A 484 0.02 -16.71 12.23
CA VAL A 484 -0.68 -16.80 13.51
C VAL A 484 0.19 -16.24 14.62
N TYR A 485 -0.35 -15.28 15.39
CA TYR A 485 0.30 -14.75 16.57
C TYR A 485 -0.22 -15.44 17.83
N THR A 486 0.68 -15.81 18.72
CA THR A 486 0.33 -16.17 20.10
C THR A 486 0.57 -14.96 20.99
N ILE A 487 -0.48 -14.49 21.66
CA ILE A 487 -0.41 -13.36 22.58
C ILE A 487 -0.69 -13.80 24.01
N ASP A 488 -0.31 -12.94 24.97
CA ASP A 488 -0.71 -13.09 26.37
C ASP A 488 -2.24 -13.02 26.50
N GLY A 489 -2.83 -13.92 27.30
CA GLY A 489 -4.26 -14.25 27.19
C GLY A 489 -5.17 -13.58 28.23
N ASP A 490 -6.37 -14.15 28.39
CA ASP A 490 -7.44 -13.56 29.20
C ASP A 490 -7.27 -13.80 30.71
N TYR A 491 -6.65 -12.85 31.40
CA TYR A 491 -6.60 -12.79 32.87
C TYR A 491 -6.34 -11.36 33.37
N GLN A 492 -6.59 -11.14 34.66
CA GLN A 492 -6.39 -9.84 35.29
C GLN A 492 -4.90 -9.44 35.26
N GLY A 493 -4.61 -8.28 34.68
CA GLY A 493 -3.24 -7.78 34.54
C GLY A 493 -2.48 -8.36 33.33
N SER A 494 -3.17 -9.04 32.42
CA SER A 494 -2.58 -9.48 31.15
C SER A 494 -1.94 -8.32 30.39
N SER A 495 -0.79 -8.60 29.79
CA SER A 495 -0.07 -7.64 28.98
C SER A 495 -0.66 -7.52 27.58
N PHE A 496 -1.34 -8.57 27.11
CA PHE A 496 -1.80 -8.78 25.72
C PHE A 496 -0.72 -8.66 24.63
N TRP A 497 0.57 -8.58 25.00
CA TRP A 497 1.65 -8.50 24.02
C TRP A 497 1.82 -9.82 23.25
N THR A 498 2.37 -9.71 22.04
CA THR A 498 2.78 -10.88 21.25
C THR A 498 3.92 -11.62 21.95
N LEU A 499 3.71 -12.92 22.20
CA LEU A 499 4.66 -13.82 22.84
C LEU A 499 5.45 -14.63 21.83
N ASP A 500 4.82 -15.02 20.72
CA ASP A 500 5.43 -15.69 19.58
C ASP A 500 4.56 -15.52 18.33
N TYR A 501 5.07 -15.91 17.17
CA TYR A 501 4.25 -16.13 15.99
C TYR A 501 4.84 -17.22 15.09
N HIS A 502 3.98 -17.83 14.27
CA HIS A 502 4.40 -18.73 13.20
C HIS A 502 3.78 -18.36 11.86
N THR A 503 4.55 -18.52 10.79
CA THR A 503 4.10 -18.30 9.41
C THR A 503 3.89 -19.67 8.72
N VAL A 504 2.83 -19.78 7.93
CA VAL A 504 2.55 -20.93 7.07
C VAL A 504 2.50 -20.46 5.63
N ILE A 505 3.14 -21.21 4.74
CA ILE A 505 3.15 -20.95 3.30
C ILE A 505 2.65 -22.15 2.53
N MET A 506 2.08 -21.89 1.35
CA MET A 506 1.87 -22.89 0.32
C MET A 506 3.08 -22.93 -0.60
N ASN A 507 3.80 -24.06 -0.64
CA ASN A 507 4.92 -24.23 -1.56
C ASN A 507 4.37 -24.36 -2.99
N LEU A 508 4.38 -23.25 -3.72
CA LEU A 508 3.74 -23.15 -5.02
C LEU A 508 4.47 -23.98 -6.08
N THR A 509 5.80 -24.06 -6.03
CA THR A 509 6.61 -24.96 -6.89
C THR A 509 6.14 -26.40 -6.76
N ALA A 510 6.15 -26.94 -5.54
CA ALA A 510 5.75 -28.32 -5.29
C ALA A 510 4.28 -28.52 -5.62
N SER A 511 3.42 -27.55 -5.29
CA SER A 511 1.98 -27.66 -5.52
C SER A 511 1.64 -27.75 -7.01
N ASN A 512 2.31 -26.97 -7.85
CA ASN A 512 2.16 -27.02 -9.30
C ASN A 512 2.76 -28.29 -9.91
N ILE A 513 3.90 -28.79 -9.41
CA ILE A 513 4.51 -30.05 -9.91
C ILE A 513 3.63 -31.26 -9.62
N TYR A 514 3.10 -31.35 -8.40
CA TYR A 514 2.30 -32.51 -7.96
C TYR A 514 0.80 -32.34 -8.18
N ASN A 515 0.37 -31.17 -8.68
CA ASN A 515 -1.03 -30.80 -8.88
C ASN A 515 -1.90 -31.03 -7.63
N GLN A 516 -1.38 -30.65 -6.46
CA GLN A 516 -2.04 -30.74 -5.16
C GLN A 516 -1.52 -29.63 -4.25
N THR A 517 -2.30 -29.18 -3.27
CA THR A 517 -1.85 -28.16 -2.31
C THR A 517 -0.82 -28.72 -1.33
N ILE A 518 0.33 -28.05 -1.20
CA ILE A 518 1.40 -28.43 -0.27
C ILE A 518 1.68 -27.26 0.66
N PHE A 519 1.19 -27.38 1.90
CA PHE A 519 1.39 -26.39 2.96
C PHE A 519 2.56 -26.77 3.85
N LEU A 520 3.31 -25.76 4.29
CA LEU A 520 4.47 -25.90 5.17
C LEU A 520 4.38 -24.84 6.26
N LYS A 521 4.59 -25.26 7.52
CA LYS A 521 4.95 -24.29 8.55
C LYS A 521 6.35 -23.80 8.24
N GLU A 522 6.48 -22.53 7.88
CA GLU A 522 7.74 -21.96 7.42
C GLU A 522 8.69 -21.80 8.61
N TYR A 523 8.26 -21.08 9.64
CA TYR A 523 9.05 -20.88 10.85
C TYR A 523 8.18 -20.45 12.04
N ASP A 524 8.72 -20.66 13.25
CA ASP A 524 8.31 -19.97 14.47
C ASP A 524 9.37 -18.90 14.77
N ALA A 525 8.93 -17.67 15.07
CA ALA A 525 9.82 -16.51 15.14
C ALA A 525 10.93 -16.67 16.19
N ARG A 526 10.55 -17.09 17.40
CA ARG A 526 11.52 -17.24 18.50
C ARG A 526 12.54 -18.33 18.24
N ASP A 527 12.12 -19.45 17.67
CA ASP A 527 13.02 -20.57 17.38
C ASP A 527 13.97 -20.21 16.23
N ALA A 528 13.45 -19.63 15.14
CA ALA A 528 14.26 -19.26 13.97
C ALA A 528 15.30 -18.18 14.29
N TYR A 529 14.94 -17.19 15.08
CA TYR A 529 15.81 -16.05 15.40
C TYR A 529 16.54 -16.18 16.74
N GLN A 530 16.34 -17.32 17.44
CA GLN A 530 16.91 -17.60 18.76
C GLN A 530 16.58 -16.49 19.77
N MET A 531 15.30 -16.10 19.83
CA MET A 531 14.80 -15.01 20.66
C MET A 531 14.08 -15.53 21.89
N LYS A 532 14.35 -14.89 23.04
CA LYS A 532 13.70 -15.27 24.30
C LYS A 532 12.26 -14.78 24.35
N ASN A 533 11.99 -13.55 23.92
CA ASN A 533 10.66 -12.97 23.78
C ASN A 533 10.62 -12.11 22.50
N LEU A 534 9.45 -11.56 22.18
CA LEU A 534 9.23 -10.68 21.03
C LEU A 534 8.84 -9.24 21.45
N PHE A 535 9.35 -8.76 22.58
CA PHE A 535 9.11 -7.39 23.05
C PHE A 535 10.03 -6.38 22.36
N PRO A 536 9.81 -5.05 22.50
CA PRO A 536 10.56 -4.05 21.74
C PRO A 536 12.07 -4.15 21.96
N ASN A 537 12.51 -4.43 23.19
CA ASN A 537 13.92 -4.62 23.51
C ASN A 537 14.51 -5.87 22.85
N ASP A 538 13.80 -7.01 22.88
CA ASP A 538 14.29 -8.25 22.26
C ASP A 538 14.44 -8.08 20.74
N TRP A 539 13.49 -7.38 20.09
CA TRP A 539 13.62 -7.05 18.66
C TRP A 539 14.76 -6.09 18.37
N ASN A 540 14.99 -5.10 19.22
CA ASN A 540 16.13 -4.19 19.06
C ASN A 540 17.47 -4.93 19.21
N ASP A 541 17.58 -5.84 20.18
CA ASP A 541 18.75 -6.71 20.34
C ASP A 541 18.93 -7.61 19.12
N PHE A 542 17.84 -8.10 18.53
CA PHE A 542 17.85 -8.86 17.29
C PHE A 542 18.35 -8.03 16.10
N ILE A 543 17.90 -6.78 15.96
CA ILE A 543 18.40 -5.88 14.91
C ILE A 543 19.90 -5.65 15.05
N GLN A 544 20.42 -5.43 16.26
CA GLN A 544 21.86 -5.29 16.48
C GLN A 544 22.63 -6.56 16.09
N ARG A 545 22.07 -7.75 16.35
CA ARG A 545 22.65 -9.02 15.88
C ARG A 545 22.64 -9.10 14.35
N LEU A 546 21.57 -8.63 13.72
CA LEU A 546 21.39 -8.63 12.27
C LEU A 546 22.35 -7.66 11.57
N GLU A 547 22.56 -6.47 12.12
CA GLU A 547 23.56 -5.49 11.64
C GLU A 547 24.98 -6.07 11.66
N ASN A 548 25.34 -6.81 12.72
CA ASN A 548 26.63 -7.49 12.83
C ASN A 548 26.76 -8.73 11.92
N ASP A 549 25.63 -9.26 11.44
CA ASP A 549 25.55 -10.42 10.55
C ASP A 549 24.96 -10.03 9.17
N ILE A 550 25.13 -8.78 8.74
CA ILE A 550 24.47 -8.23 7.54
C ILE A 550 24.78 -9.02 6.26
N ASP A 551 25.93 -9.69 6.19
CA ASP A 551 26.32 -10.57 5.07
C ASP A 551 26.43 -12.04 5.49
N GLY A 552 25.85 -12.40 6.64
CA GLY A 552 25.96 -13.70 7.27
C GLY A 552 24.69 -14.55 7.22
N PRO A 553 24.71 -15.73 7.86
CA PRO A 553 23.63 -16.70 7.79
C PRO A 553 22.31 -16.25 8.44
N LEU A 554 22.35 -15.46 9.51
CA LEU A 554 21.14 -14.94 10.16
C LEU A 554 20.41 -13.98 9.23
N MET A 555 21.12 -13.08 8.56
CA MET A 555 20.51 -12.22 7.54
C MET A 555 19.98 -13.02 6.34
N GLY A 556 20.67 -14.11 5.97
CA GLY A 556 20.15 -15.07 4.99
C GLY A 556 18.80 -15.68 5.40
N THR A 557 18.66 -16.11 6.67
CA THR A 557 17.40 -16.62 7.22
C THR A 557 16.30 -15.56 7.21
N VAL A 558 16.62 -14.32 7.63
CA VAL A 558 15.65 -13.20 7.58
C VAL A 558 15.19 -12.93 6.16
N TYR A 559 16.11 -12.91 5.20
CA TYR A 559 15.77 -12.68 3.80
C TYR A 559 14.93 -13.82 3.20
N GLN A 560 15.20 -15.07 3.61
CA GLN A 560 14.37 -16.21 3.23
C GLN A 560 12.91 -16.00 3.69
N HIS A 561 12.70 -15.63 4.95
CA HIS A 561 11.34 -15.38 5.47
C HIS A 561 10.71 -14.11 4.88
N TYR A 562 11.49 -13.04 4.70
CA TYR A 562 11.03 -11.83 4.00
C TYR A 562 10.41 -12.16 2.63
N THR A 563 11.03 -13.09 1.90
CA THR A 563 10.58 -13.56 0.59
C THR A 563 9.65 -14.79 0.63
N LYS A 564 9.11 -15.15 1.80
CA LYS A 564 8.24 -16.33 2.00
C LYS A 564 8.83 -17.61 1.40
N SER A 565 10.13 -17.81 1.63
CA SER A 565 10.94 -18.91 1.12
C SER A 565 10.95 -19.05 -0.41
N TYR A 566 10.79 -17.93 -1.14
CA TYR A 566 11.01 -17.87 -2.58
C TYR A 566 11.80 -16.62 -2.96
N ALA A 567 13.11 -16.77 -3.16
CA ALA A 567 13.89 -15.79 -3.88
C ALA A 567 13.82 -16.14 -5.38
N ASP A 568 13.41 -15.20 -6.22
CA ASP A 568 13.28 -15.29 -7.69
C ASP A 568 14.61 -15.51 -8.44
N GLY A 569 15.63 -16.04 -7.76
CA GLY A 569 16.99 -16.15 -8.24
C GLY A 569 17.80 -14.86 -8.09
N SER A 570 17.20 -13.74 -7.69
CA SER A 570 17.95 -12.53 -7.32
C SER A 570 18.67 -12.72 -5.98
N GLN A 571 19.92 -12.29 -5.92
CA GLN A 571 20.66 -12.22 -4.67
C GLN A 571 20.46 -10.82 -4.09
N CYS A 572 19.90 -10.75 -2.88
CA CYS A 572 19.91 -9.51 -2.10
C CYS A 572 21.35 -9.22 -1.69
N ASP A 573 21.99 -8.31 -2.41
CA ASP A 573 23.36 -7.86 -2.12
C ASP A 573 23.42 -7.07 -0.80
N HIS A 574 24.62 -6.61 -0.42
CA HIS A 574 24.80 -5.87 0.83
C HIS A 574 23.92 -4.62 0.92
N ASN A 575 23.72 -3.90 -0.19
CA ASN A 575 22.89 -2.69 -0.19
C ASN A 575 21.41 -3.03 0.00
N CYS A 576 20.93 -4.11 -0.62
CA CYS A 576 19.60 -4.64 -0.39
C CYS A 576 19.41 -5.05 1.08
N ARG A 577 20.37 -5.76 1.68
CA ARG A 577 20.32 -6.19 3.10
C ARG A 577 20.35 -5.00 4.05
N ARG A 578 21.18 -3.99 3.77
CA ARG A 578 21.19 -2.71 4.50
C ARG A 578 19.86 -1.98 4.40
N GLY A 579 19.25 -1.96 3.21
CA GLY A 579 17.93 -1.38 2.97
C GLY A 579 16.86 -2.07 3.83
N LEU A 580 16.86 -3.40 3.87
CA LEU A 580 15.91 -4.16 4.67
C LEU A 580 16.05 -3.89 6.17
N ILE A 581 17.27 -3.83 6.72
CA ILE A 581 17.48 -3.45 8.12
C ILE A 581 17.02 -2.01 8.36
N CYS A 582 17.30 -1.10 7.41
CA CYS A 582 16.87 0.30 7.47
C CYS A 582 15.35 0.41 7.55
N ASP A 583 14.61 -0.36 6.75
CA ASP A 583 13.14 -0.41 6.77
C ASP A 583 12.60 -0.93 8.11
N PHE A 584 13.34 -1.82 8.79
CA PHE A 584 12.96 -2.34 10.10
C PHE A 584 13.10 -1.34 11.24
N ILE A 585 14.04 -0.39 11.16
CA ILE A 585 14.24 0.64 12.18
C ILE A 585 13.62 2.00 11.82
N SER A 586 13.06 2.12 10.61
CA SER A 586 12.45 3.35 10.09
C SER A 586 10.94 3.36 10.24
N ALA A 587 10.45 3.67 11.45
CA ALA A 587 9.03 3.87 11.69
C ALA A 587 8.48 5.24 11.24
N ARG A 588 9.37 6.19 10.94
CA ARG A 588 9.04 7.53 10.44
C ARG A 588 9.42 7.66 8.98
N SER A 589 8.45 8.01 8.15
CA SER A 589 8.68 8.37 6.76
C SER A 589 9.63 9.57 6.65
N GLU A 590 10.55 9.51 5.68
CA GLU A 590 11.54 10.54 5.37
C GLU A 590 12.42 11.01 6.55
N ASP A 591 12.69 10.14 7.53
CA ASP A 591 13.66 10.42 8.59
C ASP A 591 15.09 10.16 8.08
N PRO A 592 15.91 11.21 7.87
CA PRO A 592 17.22 11.10 7.23
C PRO A 592 18.25 10.45 8.14
N HIS A 593 17.95 10.33 9.43
CA HIS A 593 18.87 9.80 10.44
C HIS A 593 18.44 8.41 10.93
N ALA A 594 17.34 7.86 10.42
CA ALA A 594 16.82 6.58 10.90
C ALA A 594 17.83 5.43 10.73
N CYS A 595 18.72 5.53 9.74
CA CYS A 595 19.64 4.45 9.34
C CYS A 595 21.11 4.81 9.48
N ASP A 596 21.43 5.87 10.23
CA ASP A 596 22.80 6.32 10.49
C ASP A 596 23.61 5.31 11.31
N SER A 597 22.95 4.46 12.10
CA SER A 597 23.59 3.40 12.87
C SER A 597 24.06 2.23 12.01
N ILE A 598 23.49 2.05 10.82
CA ILE A 598 23.78 0.89 9.96
C ILE A 598 25.02 1.20 9.11
N PRO A 599 26.09 0.39 9.21
CA PRO A 599 27.32 0.61 8.47
C PRO A 599 27.07 0.75 6.96
N PRO A 600 27.68 1.74 6.27
CA PRO A 600 27.64 1.78 4.82
C PRO A 600 28.50 0.66 4.23
N PHE A 601 28.19 0.26 3.00
CA PHE A 601 29.08 -0.61 2.23
C PHE A 601 30.40 0.13 1.93
N ASN A 602 31.53 -0.49 2.27
CA ASN A 602 32.88 0.05 2.03
C ASN A 602 33.36 -0.16 0.59
#